data_AF-B8I112-F1
#
_entry.id   AF-B8I112-F1
#
_cell.length_a   1.000
_cell.length_b   1.000
_cell.length_c   1.000
_cell.angle_alpha   90.00
_cell.angle_beta   90.00
_cell.angle_gamma   90.00
#
_symmetry.space_group_name_H-M   'P 1'
#
loop_
_entity.id
_entity.type
_entity.pdbx_description
1 polymer ?
#
loop_
_entity_poly.entity_id
_entity_poly.type
_entity_poly.pdbx_seq_one_letter_code
_entity_poly.pdbx_strand_id
1 'polypeptide(L)'
;MKKFFAGLITGIIVAISFTAFAAVQLKVVPNPYPVYINNVKSDVSGYNINGSTYLKTTDFKSAGLDVKYNKNKKQIEVKSTTTGLTNNNSGTTGNNQNPVFLYEGDAKDTTYRGYKAILYNGDTFINAVEFLKKLKMTIKYNTKQDSYQFYKNEVKILETLNSTSEYYIVYENRPYFNVKFLGEYLEG
;
A
#
# COMPACT_ATOMS: atom_id res chain seq x y z
N MET A 1 58.61 13.44 -43.01
CA MET A 1 58.60 13.23 -41.54
C MET A 1 57.68 14.19 -40.78
N LYS A 2 57.60 15.49 -41.11
CA LYS A 2 56.73 16.47 -40.39
C LYS A 2 55.21 16.17 -40.41
N LYS A 3 54.69 15.50 -41.45
CA LYS A 3 53.25 15.19 -41.60
C LYS A 3 52.78 13.96 -40.80
N PHE A 4 53.71 13.11 -40.38
CA PHE A 4 53.41 11.92 -39.55
C PHE A 4 53.21 12.28 -38.08
N PHE A 5 54.00 13.24 -37.58
CA PHE A 5 53.86 13.76 -36.22
C PHE A 5 52.53 14.50 -36.00
N ALA A 6 52.03 15.21 -37.01
CA ALA A 6 50.74 15.89 -36.93
C ALA A 6 49.56 14.91 -36.76
N GLY A 7 49.58 13.76 -37.45
CA GLY A 7 48.55 12.73 -37.32
C GLY A 7 48.58 12.00 -35.96
N LEU A 8 49.77 11.76 -35.42
CA LEU A 8 49.95 11.14 -34.09
C LEU A 8 49.41 12.06 -32.97
N ILE A 9 49.70 13.36 -33.04
CA ILE A 9 49.27 14.34 -32.04
C ILE A 9 47.74 14.50 -32.06
N THR A 10 47.11 14.58 -33.24
CA THR A 10 45.65 14.66 -33.36
C THR A 10 44.96 13.39 -32.88
N GLY A 11 45.55 12.20 -33.12
CA GLY A 11 45.02 10.92 -32.62
C GLY A 11 45.07 10.80 -31.09
N ILE A 12 46.12 11.31 -30.45
CA ILE A 12 46.25 11.34 -28.98
C ILE A 12 45.20 12.27 -28.35
N ILE A 13 44.93 13.43 -28.95
CA ILE A 13 43.95 14.39 -28.43
C ILE A 13 42.53 13.82 -28.43
N VAL A 14 42.14 13.06 -29.47
CA VAL A 14 40.81 12.43 -29.56
C VAL A 14 40.68 11.21 -28.63
N ALA A 15 41.78 10.52 -28.31
CA ALA A 15 41.78 9.40 -27.36
C ALA A 15 41.61 9.85 -25.89
N ILE A 16 42.04 11.08 -25.54
CA ILE A 16 41.90 11.63 -24.18
C ILE A 16 40.44 12.07 -23.90
N SER A 17 39.65 12.39 -24.92
CA SER A 17 38.28 12.89 -24.76
C SER A 17 37.20 11.85 -24.43
N PHE A 18 37.52 10.55 -24.30
CA PHE A 18 36.52 9.48 -24.09
C PHE A 18 36.59 8.73 -22.76
N THR A 19 37.18 9.30 -21.71
CA THR A 19 37.14 8.68 -20.36
C THR A 19 36.57 9.60 -19.29
N ALA A 20 35.39 10.15 -19.55
CA ALA A 20 34.51 10.66 -18.51
C ALA A 20 33.22 9.84 -18.47
N PHE A 21 33.34 8.51 -18.42
CA PHE A 21 32.35 7.78 -17.65
C PHE A 21 32.59 8.21 -16.20
N ALA A 22 31.82 9.19 -15.75
CA ALA A 22 31.57 9.36 -14.34
C ALA A 22 30.98 8.04 -13.88
N ALA A 23 31.86 7.11 -13.48
CA ALA A 23 31.49 6.05 -12.57
C ALA A 23 31.01 6.81 -11.35
N VAL A 24 29.70 7.05 -11.27
CA VAL A 24 29.04 7.53 -10.06
C VAL A 24 29.44 6.50 -9.03
N GLN A 25 30.49 6.81 -8.26
CA GLN A 25 31.03 5.90 -7.27
C GLN A 25 29.85 5.55 -6.38
N LEU A 26 29.53 4.25 -6.32
CA LEU A 26 28.44 3.73 -5.50
C LEU A 26 28.79 4.03 -4.04
N LYS A 27 28.36 5.20 -3.56
CA LYS A 27 28.61 5.64 -2.20
C LYS A 27 27.57 4.97 -1.32
N VAL A 28 27.96 3.88 -0.69
CA VAL A 28 27.15 3.18 0.32
C VAL A 28 27.36 3.87 1.66
N VAL A 29 26.31 4.45 2.23
CA VAL A 29 26.35 5.11 3.55
C VAL A 29 25.29 4.46 4.44
N PRO A 30 25.53 4.21 5.74
CA PRO A 30 24.46 3.81 6.65
C PRO A 30 23.28 4.78 6.58
N ASN A 31 22.04 4.28 6.66
CA ASN A 31 20.85 5.11 6.63
C ASN A 31 20.81 6.03 7.87
N PRO A 32 20.87 7.37 7.72
CA PRO A 32 20.84 8.28 8.86
C PRO A 32 19.41 8.62 9.31
N TYR A 33 18.39 8.19 8.55
CA TYR A 33 17.00 8.60 8.77
C TYR A 33 16.27 7.62 9.69
N PRO A 34 15.48 8.11 10.67
CA PRO A 34 14.69 7.26 11.54
C PRO A 34 13.57 6.58 10.75
N VAL A 35 13.36 5.28 11.01
CA VAL A 35 12.26 4.51 10.42
C VAL A 35 11.13 4.41 11.44
N TYR A 36 9.90 4.67 10.99
CA TYR A 36 8.70 4.52 11.80
C TYR A 36 7.84 3.42 11.19
N ILE A 37 7.37 2.48 12.02
CA ILE A 37 6.41 1.46 11.63
C ILE A 37 5.20 1.59 12.56
N ASN A 38 4.00 1.75 11.98
CA ASN A 38 2.76 2.01 12.74
C ASN A 38 2.92 3.17 13.73
N ASN A 39 3.52 4.28 13.28
CA ASN A 39 3.79 5.48 14.09
C ASN A 39 4.78 5.27 15.26
N VAL A 40 5.41 4.10 15.39
CA VAL A 40 6.43 3.81 16.41
C VAL A 40 7.80 3.80 15.76
N LYS A 41 8.74 4.56 16.33
CA LYS A 41 10.14 4.55 15.89
C LYS A 41 10.70 3.14 16.05
N SER A 42 11.17 2.55 14.95
CA SER A 42 11.62 1.16 14.88
C SER A 42 13.09 1.10 14.48
N ASP A 43 13.81 0.17 15.08
CA ASP A 43 15.21 -0.09 14.73
C ASP A 43 15.27 -0.97 13.49
N VAL A 44 15.52 -0.34 12.34
CA VAL A 44 15.60 -1.00 11.03
C VAL A 44 16.93 -0.67 10.42
N SER A 45 17.75 -1.69 10.21
CA SER A 45 19.04 -1.55 9.56
C SER A 45 18.84 -1.16 8.11
N GLY A 46 19.63 -0.21 7.61
CA GLY A 46 19.56 0.19 6.22
C GLY A 46 20.79 0.95 5.76
N TYR A 47 20.90 1.10 4.46
CA TYR A 47 21.96 1.87 3.83
C TYR A 47 21.40 2.66 2.65
N ASN A 48 22.10 3.72 2.27
CA ASN A 48 21.76 4.58 1.17
C ASN A 48 22.80 4.41 0.07
N ILE A 49 22.33 4.27 -1.18
CA ILE A 49 23.16 4.25 -2.39
C ILE A 49 22.64 5.35 -3.31
N ASN A 50 23.50 6.31 -3.66
CA ASN A 50 23.19 7.38 -4.60
C ASN A 50 21.86 8.11 -4.29
N GLY A 51 21.55 8.29 -3.00
CA GLY A 51 20.32 8.96 -2.53
C GLY A 51 19.11 8.05 -2.32
N SER A 52 19.15 6.79 -2.76
CA SER A 52 18.09 5.80 -2.51
C SER A 52 18.35 5.05 -1.21
N THR A 53 17.32 4.85 -0.38
CA THR A 53 17.39 4.09 0.89
C THR A 53 17.00 2.63 0.68
N TYR A 54 17.78 1.72 1.24
CA TYR A 54 17.55 0.28 1.25
C TYR A 54 17.48 -0.19 2.69
N LEU A 55 16.42 -0.92 3.03
CA LEU A 55 16.17 -1.39 4.39
C LEU A 55 16.25 -2.91 4.46
N LYS A 56 16.78 -3.42 5.56
CA LYS A 56 16.93 -4.84 5.82
C LYS A 56 15.56 -5.44 6.12
N THR A 57 15.08 -6.27 5.21
CA THR A 57 13.71 -6.81 5.23
C THR A 57 13.39 -7.68 6.44
N THR A 58 14.39 -8.35 7.03
CA THR A 58 14.20 -9.19 8.22
C THR A 58 13.90 -8.40 9.49
N ASP A 59 14.27 -7.12 9.56
CA ASP A 59 14.03 -6.28 10.73
C ASP A 59 12.53 -5.89 10.86
N PHE A 60 11.78 -5.98 9.76
CA PHE A 60 10.32 -5.77 9.73
C PHE A 60 9.53 -6.91 10.39
N LYS A 61 10.18 -8.01 10.77
CA LYS A 61 9.54 -9.10 11.53
C LYS A 61 8.99 -8.62 12.88
N SER A 62 9.69 -7.68 13.52
CA SER A 62 9.24 -7.03 14.76
C SER A 62 7.93 -6.25 14.59
N ALA A 63 7.72 -5.70 13.39
CA ALA A 63 6.50 -5.03 13.00
C ALA A 63 5.43 -5.97 12.45
N GLY A 64 5.63 -7.27 12.60
CA GLY A 64 4.68 -8.26 12.14
C GLY A 64 4.77 -8.54 10.63
N LEU A 65 5.88 -8.28 9.95
CA LEU A 65 6.08 -8.70 8.55
C LEU A 65 7.17 -9.76 8.43
N ASP A 66 6.82 -10.97 8.03
CA ASP A 66 7.77 -12.02 7.65
C ASP A 66 8.12 -11.86 6.16
N VAL A 67 9.30 -11.29 5.90
CA VAL A 67 9.83 -11.13 4.54
C VAL A 67 10.95 -12.14 4.32
N LYS A 68 10.79 -13.01 3.33
CA LYS A 68 11.76 -14.07 3.01
C LYS A 68 11.99 -14.21 1.52
N TYR A 69 13.22 -14.53 1.14
CA TYR A 69 13.51 -14.94 -0.23
C TYR A 69 13.19 -16.42 -0.42
N ASN A 70 12.26 -16.74 -1.31
CA ASN A 70 11.99 -18.10 -1.72
C ASN A 70 12.94 -18.47 -2.86
N LYS A 71 13.99 -19.25 -2.54
CA LYS A 71 15.02 -19.70 -3.49
C LYS A 71 14.44 -20.51 -4.66
N ASN A 72 13.44 -21.35 -4.40
CA ASN A 72 12.86 -22.25 -5.40
C ASN A 72 12.02 -21.48 -6.43
N LYS A 73 11.26 -20.49 -5.98
CA LYS A 73 10.44 -19.62 -6.83
C LYS A 73 11.19 -18.38 -7.34
N LYS A 74 12.42 -18.15 -6.88
CA LYS A 74 13.24 -16.96 -7.18
C LYS A 74 12.49 -15.64 -6.94
N GLN A 75 11.75 -15.56 -5.84
CA GLN A 75 10.91 -14.40 -5.52
C GLN A 75 11.03 -14.02 -4.03
N ILE A 76 10.70 -12.77 -3.72
CA ILE A 76 10.51 -12.33 -2.33
C ILE A 76 9.06 -12.62 -1.92
N GLU A 77 8.88 -13.32 -0.82
CA GLU A 77 7.58 -13.53 -0.18
C GLU A 77 7.48 -12.61 1.03
N VAL A 78 6.40 -11.84 1.12
CA VAL A 78 6.07 -10.99 2.26
C VAL A 78 4.79 -11.54 2.87
N LYS A 79 4.79 -11.80 4.18
CA LYS A 79 3.62 -12.25 4.93
C LYS A 79 3.40 -11.36 6.14
N SER A 80 2.17 -10.97 6.42
CA SER A 80 1.86 -10.36 7.71
C SER A 80 1.69 -11.45 8.77
N THR A 81 2.35 -11.25 9.92
CA THR A 81 2.32 -12.06 11.14
C THR A 81 1.61 -11.33 12.28
N THR A 82 1.14 -10.10 12.06
CA THR A 82 0.03 -9.57 12.87
C THR A 82 -1.07 -10.60 12.86
N THR A 83 -1.42 -11.13 14.03
CA THR A 83 -2.49 -12.08 14.25
C THR A 83 -3.82 -11.46 13.79
N GLY A 84 -4.06 -11.48 12.48
CA GLY A 84 -5.38 -11.83 12.01
C GLY A 84 -5.61 -13.26 12.46
N LEU A 85 -6.73 -13.51 13.12
CA LEU A 85 -7.22 -14.83 13.43
C LEU A 85 -6.98 -15.74 12.21
N THR A 86 -6.13 -16.73 12.41
CA THR A 86 -5.74 -17.71 11.39
C THR A 86 -6.96 -18.53 11.03
N ASN A 87 -7.61 -18.25 9.90
CA ASN A 87 -8.40 -19.27 9.23
C ASN A 87 -7.53 -19.86 8.12
N ASN A 88 -6.96 -21.03 8.45
CA ASN A 88 -6.30 -21.91 7.50
C ASN A 88 -7.29 -22.24 6.37
N ASN A 89 -7.05 -21.70 5.19
CA ASN A 89 -7.30 -22.44 3.97
C ASN A 89 -6.18 -22.14 2.98
N SER A 90 -5.37 -23.17 2.74
CA SER A 90 -4.51 -23.27 1.58
C SER A 90 -5.40 -23.23 0.34
N GLY A 91 -5.42 -22.08 -0.35
CA GLY A 91 -6.08 -21.90 -1.62
C GLY A 91 -5.34 -20.83 -2.41
N THR A 92 -4.62 -21.28 -3.44
CA THR A 92 -4.33 -20.60 -4.71
C THR A 92 -4.47 -19.08 -4.78
N THR A 93 -3.39 -18.48 -5.27
CA THR A 93 -3.34 -17.23 -6.04
C THR A 93 -4.68 -16.88 -6.70
N GLY A 94 -5.33 -15.85 -6.18
CA GLY A 94 -6.53 -15.26 -6.75
C GLY A 94 -6.75 -13.90 -6.10
N ASN A 95 -6.67 -12.84 -6.90
CA ASN A 95 -7.26 -11.55 -6.55
C ASN A 95 -8.75 -11.77 -6.34
N ASN A 96 -9.18 -12.13 -5.14
CA ASN A 96 -10.61 -12.22 -4.84
C ASN A 96 -11.10 -10.80 -4.57
N GLN A 97 -11.71 -10.21 -5.60
CA GLN A 97 -12.43 -8.92 -5.61
C GLN A 97 -13.74 -8.97 -4.79
N ASN A 98 -13.75 -9.74 -3.71
CA ASN A 98 -14.94 -9.97 -2.90
C ASN A 98 -14.82 -9.24 -1.57
N PRO A 99 -15.94 -8.74 -1.05
CA PRO A 99 -15.95 -8.10 0.26
C PRO A 99 -15.47 -9.05 1.34
N VAL A 100 -14.70 -8.49 2.27
CA VAL A 100 -14.29 -9.23 3.46
C VAL A 100 -15.49 -9.37 4.39
N PHE A 101 -15.83 -10.61 4.73
CA PHE A 101 -16.87 -10.95 5.69
C PHE A 101 -16.24 -11.14 7.07
N LEU A 102 -16.79 -10.47 8.06
CA LEU A 102 -16.38 -10.46 9.45
C LEU A 102 -17.55 -10.87 10.34
N TYR A 103 -17.24 -11.58 11.41
CA TYR A 103 -18.18 -12.05 12.42
C TYR A 103 -17.82 -11.50 13.79
N GLU A 104 -18.69 -11.74 14.77
CA GLU A 104 -18.48 -11.34 16.16
C GLU A 104 -17.08 -11.75 16.64
N GLY A 105 -16.32 -10.78 17.15
CA GLY A 105 -14.93 -10.97 17.60
C GLY A 105 -13.85 -10.64 16.56
N ASP A 106 -14.18 -10.55 15.27
CA ASP A 106 -13.22 -10.18 14.21
C ASP A 106 -12.96 -8.67 14.13
N ALA A 107 -13.92 -7.87 14.58
CA ALA A 107 -13.84 -6.42 14.62
C ALA A 107 -14.29 -5.91 15.99
N LYS A 108 -13.80 -4.73 16.37
CA LYS A 108 -14.20 -4.09 17.62
C LYS A 108 -15.32 -3.10 17.35
N ASP A 109 -16.48 -3.33 17.97
CA ASP A 109 -17.58 -2.36 17.94
C ASP A 109 -17.14 -1.01 18.52
N THR A 110 -17.56 0.05 17.85
CA THR A 110 -17.27 1.44 18.22
C THR A 110 -18.34 2.38 17.68
N THR A 111 -18.11 3.68 17.83
CA THR A 111 -18.94 4.73 17.24
C THR A 111 -18.07 5.76 16.57
N TYR A 112 -18.51 6.29 15.44
CA TYR A 112 -17.84 7.39 14.75
C TYR A 112 -18.85 8.49 14.46
N ARG A 113 -18.66 9.69 15.03
CA ARG A 113 -19.56 10.85 14.82
C ARG A 113 -21.06 10.54 14.99
N GLY A 114 -21.39 9.66 15.95
CA GLY A 114 -22.76 9.22 16.23
C GLY A 114 -23.33 8.17 15.27
N TYR A 115 -22.51 7.60 14.38
CA TYR A 115 -22.83 6.42 13.59
C TYR A 115 -22.32 5.16 14.29
N LYS A 116 -23.06 4.05 14.19
CA LYS A 116 -22.49 2.75 14.54
C LYS A 116 -21.32 2.43 13.63
N ALA A 117 -20.22 2.01 14.23
CA ALA A 117 -18.97 1.78 13.54
C ALA A 117 -18.25 0.55 14.10
N ILE A 118 -17.29 0.06 13.35
CA ILE A 118 -16.37 -0.99 13.79
C ILE A 118 -14.94 -0.55 13.49
N LEU A 119 -14.01 -0.98 14.34
CA LEU A 119 -12.58 -0.86 14.12
C LEU A 119 -12.05 -2.22 13.63
N TYR A 120 -11.50 -2.23 12.42
CA TYR A 120 -10.93 -3.42 11.80
C TYR A 120 -9.60 -3.03 11.14
N ASN A 121 -8.52 -3.74 11.46
CA ASN A 121 -7.16 -3.47 10.95
C ASN A 121 -6.69 -2.01 11.10
N GLY A 122 -7.12 -1.32 12.18
CA GLY A 122 -6.77 0.08 12.44
C GLY A 122 -7.61 1.11 11.68
N ASP A 123 -8.49 0.65 10.78
CA ASP A 123 -9.43 1.50 10.06
C ASP A 123 -10.82 1.47 10.70
N THR A 124 -11.52 2.61 10.61
CA THR A 124 -12.88 2.76 11.10
C THR A 124 -13.85 2.62 9.95
N PHE A 125 -14.83 1.73 10.10
CA PHE A 125 -15.88 1.52 9.11
C PHE A 125 -17.24 1.83 9.73
N ILE A 126 -18.12 2.48 9.00
CA ILE A 126 -19.45 2.87 9.48
C ILE A 126 -20.56 2.06 8.81
N ASN A 127 -21.62 1.78 9.56
CA ASN A 127 -22.74 0.97 9.10
C ASN A 127 -23.48 1.66 7.93
N ALA A 128 -23.57 1.00 6.78
CA ALA A 128 -24.14 1.60 5.58
C ALA A 128 -25.60 1.98 5.72
N VAL A 129 -26.39 1.13 6.38
CA VAL A 129 -27.83 1.34 6.52
C VAL A 129 -28.10 2.64 7.29
N GLU A 130 -27.34 2.88 8.36
CA GLU A 130 -27.54 4.07 9.20
C GLU A 130 -27.08 5.35 8.51
N PHE A 131 -25.88 5.37 7.91
CA PHE A 131 -25.39 6.62 7.32
C PHE A 131 -26.13 6.99 6.03
N LEU A 132 -26.49 6.01 5.19
CA LEU A 132 -27.26 6.29 3.97
C LEU A 132 -28.61 6.91 4.30
N LYS A 133 -29.28 6.39 5.33
CA LYS A 133 -30.55 6.94 5.82
C LYS A 133 -30.38 8.36 6.34
N LYS A 134 -29.35 8.61 7.16
CA LYS A 134 -29.12 9.93 7.77
C LYS A 134 -28.73 10.99 6.74
N LEU A 135 -27.88 10.63 5.78
CA LEU A 135 -27.39 11.53 4.72
C LEU A 135 -28.32 11.62 3.50
N LYS A 136 -29.43 10.89 3.50
CA LYS A 136 -30.39 10.78 2.37
C LYS A 136 -29.69 10.36 1.07
N MET A 137 -28.83 9.34 1.18
CA MET A 137 -28.05 8.81 0.08
C MET A 137 -28.56 7.43 -0.35
N THR A 138 -28.28 7.08 -1.60
CA THR A 138 -28.55 5.74 -2.14
C THR A 138 -27.27 5.16 -2.75
N ILE A 139 -27.15 3.84 -2.73
CA ILE A 139 -26.04 3.12 -3.36
C ILE A 139 -26.58 2.27 -4.50
N LYS A 140 -25.88 2.28 -5.63
CA LYS A 140 -26.09 1.35 -6.74
C LYS A 140 -24.79 0.60 -7.01
N TYR A 141 -24.91 -0.68 -7.34
CA TYR A 141 -23.76 -1.49 -7.75
C TYR A 141 -23.66 -1.50 -9.29
N ASN A 142 -22.50 -1.14 -9.82
CA ASN A 142 -22.21 -1.17 -11.24
C ASN A 142 -21.43 -2.43 -11.58
N THR A 143 -22.13 -3.41 -12.15
CA THR A 143 -21.56 -4.71 -12.53
C THR A 143 -20.49 -4.63 -13.61
N LYS A 144 -20.46 -3.56 -14.41
CA LYS A 144 -19.47 -3.40 -15.50
C LYS A 144 -18.10 -2.96 -14.98
N GLN A 145 -18.09 -2.21 -13.88
CA GLN A 145 -16.89 -1.60 -13.31
C GLN A 145 -16.54 -2.16 -11.93
N ASP A 146 -17.34 -3.12 -11.43
CA ASP A 146 -17.22 -3.67 -10.08
C ASP A 146 -17.10 -2.54 -9.04
N SER A 147 -18.08 -1.62 -9.09
CA SER A 147 -18.04 -0.39 -8.31
C SER A 147 -19.35 -0.13 -7.56
N TYR A 148 -19.23 0.44 -6.36
CA TYR A 148 -20.36 1.05 -5.67
C TYR A 148 -20.42 2.53 -6.01
N GLN A 149 -21.58 2.97 -6.50
CA GLN A 149 -21.88 4.35 -6.86
C GLN A 149 -22.87 4.93 -5.86
N PHE A 150 -22.49 6.04 -5.24
CA PHE A 150 -23.28 6.74 -4.25
C PHE A 150 -23.96 7.93 -4.86
N TYR A 151 -25.24 8.09 -4.57
CA TYR A 151 -26.08 9.16 -5.09
C TYR A 151 -26.73 9.93 -3.97
N LYS A 152 -26.78 11.26 -4.11
CA LYS A 152 -27.55 12.17 -3.27
C LYS A 152 -28.43 13.02 -4.19
N ASN A 153 -29.74 13.01 -3.98
CA ASN A 153 -30.70 13.68 -4.86
C ASN A 153 -30.48 13.32 -6.35
N GLU A 154 -30.32 12.03 -6.66
CA GLU A 154 -30.06 11.50 -8.01
C GLU A 154 -28.72 11.90 -8.67
N VAL A 155 -27.91 12.73 -8.03
CA VAL A 155 -26.56 13.08 -8.48
C VAL A 155 -25.55 12.10 -7.91
N LYS A 156 -24.71 11.51 -8.77
CA LYS A 156 -23.58 10.66 -8.34
C LYS A 156 -22.54 11.54 -7.66
N ILE A 157 -22.25 11.25 -6.40
CA ILE A 157 -21.30 12.02 -5.57
C ILE A 157 -20.00 11.26 -5.29
N LEU A 158 -20.05 9.92 -5.30
CA LEU A 158 -18.88 9.11 -4.98
C LEU A 158 -18.95 7.77 -5.72
N GLU A 159 -17.79 7.23 -6.07
CA GLU A 159 -17.65 5.92 -6.70
C GLU A 159 -16.39 5.25 -6.16
N THR A 160 -16.49 3.99 -5.74
CA THR A 160 -15.33 3.16 -5.37
C THR A 160 -15.08 2.12 -6.44
N LEU A 161 -13.86 2.09 -6.97
CA LEU A 161 -13.39 1.03 -7.85
C LEU A 161 -13.05 -0.16 -6.96
N ASN A 162 -13.77 -1.27 -7.12
CA ASN A 162 -13.60 -2.55 -6.42
C ASN A 162 -14.18 -2.62 -5.00
N SER A 163 -14.73 -3.79 -4.69
CA SER A 163 -15.36 -4.20 -3.42
C SER A 163 -14.34 -4.64 -2.36
N THR A 164 -13.17 -3.97 -2.30
CA THR A 164 -12.06 -4.40 -1.43
C THR A 164 -12.30 -3.97 0.02
N SER A 165 -11.63 -4.64 0.96
CA SER A 165 -11.64 -4.29 2.38
C SER A 165 -11.07 -2.91 2.69
N GLU A 166 -10.43 -2.24 1.73
CA GLU A 166 -10.02 -0.84 1.87
C GLU A 166 -11.23 0.10 1.92
N TYR A 167 -12.29 -0.24 1.19
CA TYR A 167 -13.48 0.61 1.04
C TYR A 167 -14.71 0.02 1.73
N TYR A 168 -14.82 -1.30 1.74
CA TYR A 168 -16.06 -2.01 2.04
C TYR A 168 -15.81 -3.36 2.71
N ILE A 169 -16.54 -3.61 3.80
CA ILE A 169 -16.56 -4.90 4.51
C ILE A 169 -17.99 -5.26 4.89
N VAL A 170 -18.25 -6.54 5.12
CA VAL A 170 -19.50 -7.05 5.66
C VAL A 170 -19.23 -7.53 7.08
N TYR A 171 -19.87 -6.93 8.08
CA TYR A 171 -19.78 -7.37 9.48
C TYR A 171 -21.17 -7.77 9.96
N GLU A 172 -21.30 -9.00 10.48
CA GLU A 172 -22.58 -9.57 10.91
C GLU A 172 -23.69 -9.46 9.85
N ASN A 173 -23.34 -9.80 8.60
CA ASN A 173 -24.25 -9.69 7.44
C ASN A 173 -24.75 -8.26 7.16
N ARG A 174 -24.08 -7.23 7.69
CA ARG A 174 -24.38 -5.82 7.41
C ARG A 174 -23.22 -5.16 6.68
N PRO A 175 -23.50 -4.31 5.67
CA PRO A 175 -22.48 -3.58 4.96
C PRO A 175 -21.90 -2.45 5.82
N TYR A 176 -20.57 -2.30 5.81
CA TYR A 176 -19.84 -1.20 6.42
C TYR A 176 -18.85 -0.59 5.43
N PHE A 177 -18.73 0.74 5.43
CA PHE A 177 -17.84 1.47 4.52
C PHE A 177 -16.76 2.23 5.30
N ASN A 178 -15.55 2.26 4.77
CA ASN A 178 -14.41 2.89 5.41
C ASN A 178 -14.61 4.41 5.49
N VAL A 179 -14.39 4.98 6.67
CA VAL A 179 -14.48 6.43 6.89
C VAL A 179 -13.51 7.21 6.01
N LYS A 180 -12.29 6.69 5.77
CA LYS A 180 -11.30 7.33 4.91
C LYS A 180 -11.80 7.52 3.47
N PHE A 181 -12.61 6.59 2.99
CA PHE A 181 -13.22 6.64 1.67
C PHE A 181 -14.40 7.61 1.61
N LEU A 182 -15.27 7.55 2.62
CA LEU A 182 -16.41 8.45 2.70
C LEU A 182 -16.00 9.90 2.96
N GLY A 183 -14.80 10.13 3.50
CA GLY A 183 -14.14 11.43 3.53
C GLY A 183 -15.04 12.56 4.04
N GLU A 184 -15.09 13.64 3.28
CA GLU A 184 -15.84 14.86 3.63
C GLU A 184 -17.37 14.70 3.58
N TYR A 185 -17.88 13.63 2.95
CA TYR A 185 -19.33 13.40 2.86
C TYR A 185 -19.97 13.07 4.21
N LEU A 186 -19.15 12.77 5.23
CA LEU A 186 -19.57 12.56 6.62
C LEU A 186 -19.56 13.84 7.47
N GLU A 187 -19.20 15.00 6.90
CA GLU A 187 -19.17 16.28 7.62
C GLU A 187 -20.46 17.10 7.49
N GLY A 188 -21.41 16.63 6.68
CA GLY A 188 -22.69 17.30 6.37
C GLY A 188 -23.89 16.82 7.17
#